data_AF-A0AA40EJL8-F1
#
_entry.id   AF-A0AA40EJL8-F1
#
_cell.length_a   1.000
_cell.length_b   1.000
_cell.length_c   1.000
_cell.angle_alpha   90.00
_cell.angle_beta   90.00
_cell.angle_gamma   90.00
#
_symmetry.space_group_name_H-M   'P 1'
#
loop_
_entity.id
_entity.type
_entity.pdbx_description
1 polymer ?
#
loop_
_entity_poly.entity_id
_entity_poly.type
_entity_poly.pdbx_seq_one_letter_code
_entity_poly.pdbx_strand_id
1 'polypeptide(L)'
;MPSLLVLIFVIELAVQLINSIGAATINTLVWRIATSLPFPISKQFAEQRTKQKEYLAVRRELTATSSQDQFAKWAKLRRQHDKLFEDLEKKKSALDASQATFDRYLTTARLISTRGLQWFLPFWYGREPMFWLPYGWFPYYVEWFASFPKAPIGSVSIVVWQWACTGMLTLIFETVTAIVGLAAASRQKQAVPVAGAGKRPGATASSGEKKEL
;
A
#
# COMPACT_ATOMS: atom_id res chain seq x y z
N MET A 1 -0.58 12.14 35.91
CA MET A 1 -1.65 11.56 35.09
C MET A 1 -1.52 12.16 33.70
N PRO A 2 -1.15 11.41 32.64
CA PRO A 2 -1.19 11.98 31.29
C PRO A 2 -2.60 12.52 31.03
N SER A 3 -2.71 13.76 30.55
CA SER A 3 -4.02 14.30 30.20
C SER A 3 -4.60 13.45 29.08
N LEU A 4 -5.89 13.13 29.20
CA LEU A 4 -6.60 12.26 28.25
C LEU A 4 -6.49 12.80 26.80
N LEU A 5 -6.36 14.12 26.65
CA LEU A 5 -6.02 14.81 25.39
C LEU A 5 -4.74 14.28 24.73
N VAL A 6 -3.65 14.15 25.50
CA VAL A 6 -2.35 13.69 24.98
C VAL A 6 -2.42 12.21 24.62
N LEU A 7 -3.12 11.41 25.42
CA LEU A 7 -3.32 9.99 25.12
C LEU A 7 -4.04 9.81 23.77
N ILE A 8 -5.14 10.54 23.56
CA ILE A 8 -5.87 10.51 22.28
C ILE A 8 -4.96 10.95 21.15
N PHE A 9 -4.23 12.06 21.32
CA PHE A 9 -3.34 12.56 20.28
C PHE A 9 -2.26 11.54 19.87
N VAL A 10 -1.63 10.88 20.85
CA VAL A 10 -0.63 9.83 20.60
C VAL A 10 -1.24 8.63 19.87
N ILE A 11 -2.46 8.24 20.25
CA ILE A 11 -3.18 7.16 19.58
C ILE A 11 -3.52 7.52 18.14
N GLU A 12 -4.07 8.71 17.88
CA GLU A 12 -4.37 9.16 16.51
C GLU A 12 -3.10 9.31 15.68
N LEU A 13 -1.99 9.75 16.29
CA LEU A 13 -0.67 9.78 15.65
C LEU A 13 -0.21 8.38 15.27
N ALA A 14 -0.31 7.40 16.17
CA ALA A 14 0.05 6.02 15.89
C ALA A 14 -0.81 5.42 14.77
N VAL A 15 -2.12 5.68 14.79
CA VAL A 15 -3.05 5.26 13.73
C VAL A 15 -2.67 5.89 12.40
N GLN A 16 -2.36 7.18 12.38
CA GLN A 16 -1.96 7.88 11.16
C GLN A 16 -0.62 7.38 10.63
N LEU A 17 0.34 7.04 11.49
CA LEU A 17 1.60 6.40 11.10
C LEU A 17 1.33 5.03 10.45
N ILE A 18 0.48 4.19 11.04
CA ILE A 18 0.12 2.89 10.47
C ILE A 18 -0.56 3.06 9.10
N ASN A 19 -1.44 4.06 8.96
CA ASN A 19 -2.08 4.38 7.69
C ASN A 19 -1.07 4.88 6.65
N SER A 20 -0.06 5.66 7.06
CA SER A 20 0.97 6.21 6.18
C SER A 20 1.91 5.16 5.58
N ILE A 21 2.21 4.08 6.33
CA ILE A 21 3.09 3.00 5.87
C ILE A 21 2.44 2.16 4.75
N GLY A 22 1.11 2.22 4.61
CA GLY A 22 0.36 1.59 3.52
C GLY A 22 0.13 0.09 3.72
N ALA A 23 -0.98 -0.43 3.18
CA ALA A 23 -1.38 -1.83 3.35
C ALA A 23 -0.37 -2.79 2.70
N ALA A 24 0.08 -2.45 1.49
CA ALA A 24 0.97 -3.28 0.70
C ALA A 24 2.35 -3.46 1.36
N THR A 25 2.92 -2.41 1.96
CA THR A 25 4.23 -2.47 2.61
C THR A 25 4.20 -3.36 3.84
N ILE A 26 3.16 -3.24 4.67
CA ILE A 26 2.99 -4.07 5.86
C ILE A 26 2.75 -5.53 5.45
N ASN A 27 1.87 -5.76 4.49
CA ASN A 27 1.57 -7.11 4.01
C ASN A 27 2.80 -7.80 3.43
N THR A 28 3.59 -7.11 2.62
CA THR A 28 4.84 -7.66 2.06
C THR A 28 5.91 -7.90 3.13
N LEU A 29 5.99 -7.05 4.16
CA LEU A 29 6.90 -7.25 5.29
C LEU A 29 6.50 -8.48 6.11
N VAL A 30 5.22 -8.60 6.44
CA VAL A 30 4.69 -9.75 7.19
C VAL A 30 4.79 -11.02 6.35
N TRP A 31 4.55 -10.96 5.05
CA TRP A 31 4.73 -12.09 4.15
C TRP A 31 6.20 -12.55 4.10
N ARG A 32 7.16 -11.62 4.05
CA ARG A 32 8.59 -11.93 4.17
C ARG A 32 8.93 -12.60 5.50
N ILE A 33 8.39 -12.09 6.60
CA ILE A 33 8.61 -12.66 7.92
C ILE A 33 8.00 -14.08 7.97
N ALA A 34 6.75 -14.25 7.53
CA ALA A 34 6.05 -15.53 7.52
C ALA A 34 6.74 -16.59 6.63
N THR A 35 7.36 -16.18 5.52
CA THR A 35 8.14 -17.08 4.66
C THR A 35 9.55 -17.37 5.17
N SER A 36 10.11 -16.50 6.03
CA SER A 36 11.40 -16.72 6.69
C SER A 36 11.30 -17.61 7.94
N LEU A 37 10.15 -17.62 8.61
CA LEU A 37 9.89 -18.51 9.74
C LEU A 37 9.52 -19.92 9.25
N PRO A 38 9.85 -20.98 10.03
CA PRO A 38 9.58 -22.38 9.69
C PRO A 38 8.08 -22.75 9.83
N PHE A 39 7.20 -21.90 9.33
CA PHE A 39 5.77 -22.18 9.19
C PHE A 39 5.53 -23.16 8.03
N PRO A 40 4.38 -23.88 7.99
CA PRO A 40 4.04 -24.84 6.92
C PRO A 40 4.15 -24.26 5.50
N ILE A 41 4.02 -22.94 5.36
CA ILE A 41 4.21 -22.18 4.11
C ILE A 41 5.63 -22.37 3.55
N SER A 42 6.66 -22.42 4.40
CA SER A 42 8.06 -22.62 3.97
C SER A 42 8.29 -23.99 3.30
N LYS A 43 7.58 -25.04 3.75
CA LYS A 43 7.64 -26.37 3.12
C LYS A 43 7.01 -26.36 1.72
N GLN A 44 5.89 -25.65 1.54
CA GLN A 44 5.24 -25.49 0.24
C GLN A 44 6.15 -24.74 -0.76
N PHE A 45 6.88 -23.72 -0.31
CA PHE A 45 7.87 -23.02 -1.14
C PHE A 45 9.08 -23.90 -1.48
N ALA A 46 9.55 -24.72 -0.55
CA ALA A 46 10.64 -25.67 -0.81
C ALA A 46 10.24 -26.70 -1.88
N GLU A 47 9.04 -27.26 -1.79
CA GLU A 47 8.49 -28.19 -2.79
C GLU A 47 8.25 -27.52 -4.16
N GLN A 48 7.84 -26.26 -4.19
CA GLN A 48 7.77 -25.52 -5.45
C GLN A 48 9.16 -25.38 -6.08
N ARG A 49 10.19 -25.06 -5.28
CA ARG A 49 11.55 -24.85 -5.78
C ARG A 49 12.16 -26.15 -6.31
N THR A 50 11.88 -27.30 -5.71
CA THR A 50 12.29 -28.60 -6.26
C THR A 50 11.61 -28.90 -7.58
N LYS A 51 10.28 -28.69 -7.67
CA LYS A 51 9.52 -28.88 -8.91
C LYS A 51 9.92 -27.92 -10.04
N GLN A 52 10.27 -26.67 -9.71
CA GLN A 52 10.84 -25.74 -10.68
C GLN A 52 12.19 -26.21 -11.22
N LYS A 53 13.05 -26.78 -10.36
CA LYS A 53 14.33 -27.37 -10.82
C LYS A 53 14.09 -28.56 -11.76
N GLU A 54 13.15 -29.43 -11.44
CA GLU A 54 12.75 -30.55 -12.31
C GLU A 54 12.23 -30.05 -13.67
N TYR A 55 11.34 -29.05 -13.67
CA TYR A 55 10.85 -28.42 -14.90
C TYR A 55 11.97 -27.78 -15.73
N LEU A 56 12.90 -27.06 -15.10
CA LEU A 56 14.03 -26.45 -15.79
C LEU A 56 14.99 -27.51 -16.36
N ALA A 57 15.18 -28.64 -15.67
CA ALA A 57 15.96 -29.76 -16.20
C ALA A 57 15.31 -30.36 -17.45
N VAL A 58 14.01 -30.69 -17.38
CA VAL A 58 13.26 -31.24 -18.53
C VAL A 58 13.22 -30.24 -19.70
N ARG A 59 13.08 -28.95 -19.42
CA ARG A 59 13.12 -27.89 -20.44
C ARG A 59 14.47 -27.84 -21.14
N ARG A 60 15.59 -27.95 -20.41
CA ARG A 60 16.92 -28.01 -21.02
C ARG A 60 17.07 -29.24 -21.91
N GLU A 61 16.63 -30.41 -21.44
CA GLU A 61 16.72 -31.65 -22.21
C GLU A 61 15.83 -31.61 -23.48
N LEU A 62 14.65 -30.98 -23.40
CA LEU A 62 13.76 -30.80 -24.55
C LEU A 62 14.41 -29.90 -25.60
N THR A 63 15.05 -28.80 -25.19
CA THR A 63 15.78 -27.89 -26.10
C THR A 63 17.03 -28.55 -26.68
N ALA A 64 17.68 -29.47 -25.95
CA ALA A 64 18.83 -30.21 -26.43
C ALA A 64 18.48 -31.37 -27.40
N THR A 65 17.20 -31.74 -27.50
CA THR A 65 16.75 -32.89 -28.31
C THR A 65 16.20 -32.42 -29.66
N SER A 66 16.75 -32.91 -30.77
CA SER A 66 16.21 -32.69 -32.12
C SER A 66 14.83 -33.35 -32.25
N SER A 67 13.82 -32.58 -32.66
CA SER A 67 12.45 -33.06 -32.83
C SER A 67 12.28 -33.99 -34.03
N GLN A 68 13.17 -33.92 -35.02
CA GLN A 68 13.07 -34.71 -36.26
C GLN A 68 13.74 -36.08 -36.11
N ASP A 69 14.95 -36.12 -35.55
CA ASP A 69 15.72 -37.38 -35.45
C ASP A 69 15.31 -38.22 -34.22
N GLN A 70 14.94 -37.56 -33.13
CA GLN A 70 14.62 -38.21 -31.85
C GLN A 70 13.16 -38.01 -31.46
N PHE A 71 12.23 -38.08 -32.43
CA PHE A 71 10.81 -37.76 -32.23
C PHE A 71 10.16 -38.52 -31.05
N ALA A 72 10.47 -39.82 -30.87
CA ALA A 72 9.92 -40.60 -29.76
C ALA A 72 10.37 -40.05 -28.39
N LYS A 73 11.64 -39.66 -28.27
CA LYS A 73 12.19 -39.06 -27.05
C LYS A 73 11.66 -37.64 -26.84
N TRP A 74 11.60 -36.86 -27.91
CA TRP A 74 11.04 -35.50 -27.91
C TRP A 74 9.57 -35.50 -27.47
N ALA A 75 8.75 -36.40 -28.02
CA ALA A 75 7.33 -36.51 -27.66
C ALA A 75 7.12 -36.91 -26.19
N LYS A 76 7.96 -37.81 -25.67
CA LYS A 76 7.93 -38.20 -24.25
C LYS A 76 8.31 -37.03 -23.34
N LEU A 77 9.40 -36.32 -23.66
CA LEU A 77 9.82 -35.13 -22.91
C LEU A 77 8.79 -34.02 -22.99
N ARG A 78 8.13 -33.85 -24.14
CA ARG A 78 7.10 -32.83 -24.31
C ARG A 78 5.91 -33.08 -23.38
N ARG A 79 5.40 -34.31 -23.32
CA ARG A 79 4.33 -34.68 -22.37
C ARG A 79 4.75 -34.48 -20.91
N GLN A 80 6.00 -34.77 -20.57
CA GLN A 80 6.54 -34.51 -19.22
C GLN A 80 6.63 -33.02 -18.93
N HIS A 81 7.07 -32.21 -19.90
CA HIS A 81 7.12 -30.76 -19.80
C HIS A 81 5.74 -30.15 -19.60
N ASP A 82 4.76 -30.54 -20.42
CA ASP A 82 3.38 -30.05 -20.33
C ASP A 82 2.75 -30.45 -18.98
N LYS A 83 2.97 -31.69 -18.51
CA LYS A 83 2.49 -32.15 -17.18
C LYS A 83 3.11 -31.35 -16.02
N LEU A 84 4.43 -31.17 -16.04
CA LEU A 84 5.13 -30.40 -15.01
C LEU A 84 4.73 -28.92 -15.04
N PHE A 85 4.45 -28.38 -16.22
CA PHE A 85 3.96 -27.00 -16.37
C PHE A 85 2.58 -26.83 -15.75
N GLU A 86 1.64 -27.72 -16.05
CA GLU A 86 0.29 -27.70 -15.48
C GLU A 86 0.31 -27.82 -13.94
N ASP A 87 1.14 -28.72 -13.40
CA ASP A 87 1.32 -28.86 -11.94
C ASP A 87 1.91 -27.59 -11.30
N LEU A 88 2.86 -26.93 -11.97
CA LEU A 88 3.43 -25.67 -11.50
C LEU A 88 2.41 -24.54 -11.52
N GLU A 89 1.58 -24.46 -12.55
CA GLU A 89 0.54 -23.44 -12.69
C GLU A 89 -0.55 -23.60 -11.61
N LYS A 90 -0.99 -24.84 -11.35
CA LYS A 90 -1.91 -25.17 -10.24
C LYS A 90 -1.33 -24.80 -8.88
N LYS A 91 -0.07 -25.14 -8.62
CA LYS A 91 0.59 -24.78 -7.35
C LYS A 91 0.77 -23.28 -7.21
N LYS A 92 1.07 -22.57 -8.30
CA LYS A 92 1.22 -21.11 -8.30
C LYS A 92 -0.11 -20.43 -7.99
N SER A 93 -1.19 -20.81 -8.66
CA SER A 93 -2.51 -20.23 -8.41
C SER A 93 -2.99 -20.48 -6.97
N ALA A 94 -2.70 -21.65 -6.40
CA ALA A 94 -3.00 -21.94 -5.00
C ALA A 94 -2.20 -21.04 -4.03
N LEU A 95 -0.91 -20.78 -4.31
CA LEU A 95 -0.11 -19.86 -3.51
C LEU A 95 -0.57 -18.41 -3.65
N ASP A 96 -0.89 -17.97 -4.87
CA ASP A 96 -1.40 -16.62 -5.11
C ASP A 96 -2.74 -16.40 -4.39
N ALA A 97 -3.62 -17.43 -4.35
CA ALA A 97 -4.87 -17.39 -3.58
C ALA A 97 -4.64 -17.36 -2.06
N SER A 98 -3.67 -18.14 -1.57
CA SER A 98 -3.22 -18.12 -0.17
C SER A 98 -2.70 -16.74 0.23
N GLN A 99 -1.82 -16.15 -0.58
CA GLN A 99 -1.27 -14.81 -0.38
C GLN A 99 -2.37 -13.76 -0.39
N ALA A 100 -3.29 -13.81 -1.34
CA ALA A 100 -4.42 -12.87 -1.39
C ALA A 100 -5.33 -12.97 -0.16
N THR A 101 -5.55 -14.18 0.36
CA THR A 101 -6.34 -14.41 1.58
C THR A 101 -5.62 -13.85 2.81
N PHE A 102 -4.30 -14.05 2.89
CA PHE A 102 -3.46 -13.50 3.93
C PHE A 102 -3.45 -11.97 3.91
N ASP A 103 -3.28 -11.38 2.73
CA ASP A 103 -3.31 -9.92 2.52
C ASP A 103 -4.66 -9.33 2.95
N ARG A 104 -5.77 -10.00 2.62
CA ARG A 104 -7.12 -9.61 3.07
C ARG A 104 -7.27 -9.71 4.58
N TYR A 105 -6.76 -10.78 5.19
CA TYR A 105 -6.82 -10.95 6.64
C TYR A 105 -6.03 -9.85 7.36
N LEU A 106 -4.79 -9.57 6.94
CA LEU A 106 -3.97 -8.51 7.52
C LEU A 106 -4.60 -7.13 7.30
N THR A 107 -5.13 -6.87 6.11
CA THR A 107 -5.81 -5.60 5.82
C THR A 107 -7.02 -5.42 6.74
N THR A 108 -7.81 -6.47 6.91
CA THR A 108 -8.99 -6.47 7.79
C THR A 108 -8.58 -6.30 9.25
N ALA A 109 -7.62 -7.07 9.74
CA ALA A 109 -7.13 -7.00 11.11
C ALA A 109 -6.58 -5.61 11.44
N ARG A 110 -5.83 -5.01 10.51
CA ARG A 110 -5.36 -3.63 10.64
C ARG A 110 -6.50 -2.64 10.66
N LEU A 111 -7.49 -2.76 9.76
CA LEU A 111 -8.65 -1.88 9.74
C LEU A 111 -9.45 -1.97 11.03
N ILE A 112 -9.64 -3.17 11.57
CA ILE A 112 -10.28 -3.37 12.87
C ILE A 112 -9.43 -2.75 13.98
N SER A 113 -8.11 -2.91 13.95
CA SER A 113 -7.24 -2.33 14.97
C SER A 113 -7.26 -0.80 14.92
N THR A 114 -7.14 -0.18 13.74
CA THR A 114 -7.11 1.29 13.61
C THR A 114 -8.48 1.90 13.81
N ARG A 115 -9.50 1.43 13.09
CA ARG A 115 -10.88 1.97 13.18
C ARG A 115 -11.56 1.57 14.47
N GLY A 116 -11.34 0.34 14.94
CA GLY A 116 -11.89 -0.15 16.20
C GLY A 116 -11.36 0.65 17.38
N LEU A 117 -10.06 0.99 17.39
CA LEU A 117 -9.51 1.86 18.44
C LEU A 117 -10.14 3.26 18.39
N GLN A 118 -10.28 3.84 17.20
CA GLN A 118 -10.95 5.13 17.01
C GLN A 118 -12.41 5.14 17.50
N TRP A 119 -13.13 4.01 17.41
CA TRP A 119 -14.51 3.89 17.88
C TRP A 119 -14.60 3.53 19.37
N PHE A 120 -13.65 2.75 19.87
CA PHE A 120 -13.60 2.29 21.25
C PHE A 120 -13.39 3.45 22.23
N LEU A 121 -12.53 4.42 21.89
CA LEU A 121 -12.25 5.57 22.75
C LEU A 121 -13.51 6.43 23.01
N PRO A 122 -14.25 6.90 22.00
CA PRO A 122 -15.52 7.59 22.20
C PRO A 122 -16.60 6.78 22.90
N PHE A 123 -16.59 5.47 22.69
CA PHE A 123 -17.55 4.59 23.34
C PHE A 123 -17.31 4.56 24.86
N TRP A 124 -16.06 4.46 25.30
CA TRP A 124 -15.70 4.36 26.71
C TRP A 124 -15.65 5.73 27.42
N TYR A 125 -15.02 6.73 26.81
CA TYR A 125 -14.78 8.05 27.40
C TYR A 125 -15.76 9.13 26.90
N GLY A 126 -16.87 8.74 26.24
CA GLY A 126 -17.78 9.69 25.59
C GLY A 126 -18.48 10.68 26.52
N ARG A 127 -18.52 10.45 27.84
CA ARG A 127 -19.11 11.35 28.83
C ARG A 127 -18.12 12.34 29.44
N GLU A 128 -16.82 12.15 29.22
CA GLU A 128 -15.80 13.03 29.77
C GLU A 128 -15.56 14.22 28.84
N PRO A 129 -15.67 15.47 29.32
CA PRO A 129 -15.37 16.65 28.53
C PRO A 129 -13.86 16.78 28.32
N MET A 130 -13.43 17.00 27.08
CA MET A 130 -12.01 17.18 26.75
C MET A 130 -11.49 18.51 27.28
N PHE A 131 -12.22 19.58 26.98
CA PHE A 131 -12.01 20.92 27.51
C PHE A 131 -13.32 21.70 27.50
N TRP A 132 -13.43 22.66 28.41
CA TRP A 132 -14.57 23.55 28.54
C TRP A 132 -14.35 24.81 27.71
N LEU A 133 -15.38 25.24 27.00
CA LEU A 133 -15.36 26.51 26.28
C LEU A 133 -15.79 27.63 27.25
N PRO A 134 -15.14 28.80 27.22
CA PRO A 134 -15.58 29.93 28.03
C PRO A 134 -16.97 30.40 27.57
N TYR A 135 -17.84 30.65 28.55
CA TYR A 135 -19.24 30.98 28.33
C TYR A 135 -19.40 32.24 27.48
N GLY A 136 -20.16 32.14 26.38
CA GLY A 136 -20.51 33.28 25.52
C GLY A 136 -19.52 33.58 24.38
N TRP A 137 -18.47 32.77 24.19
CA TRP A 137 -17.54 32.98 23.07
C TRP A 137 -18.05 32.39 21.74
N PHE A 138 -18.86 31.34 21.81
CA PHE A 138 -19.34 30.61 20.63
C PHE A 138 -20.88 30.63 20.54
N PRO A 139 -21.45 30.69 19.32
CA PRO A 139 -22.89 30.53 19.12
C PRO A 139 -23.36 29.13 19.57
N TYR A 140 -24.63 29.03 20.00
CA TYR A 140 -25.24 27.77 20.45
C TYR A 140 -25.03 26.60 19.46
N TYR A 141 -25.07 26.85 18.15
CA TYR A 141 -24.85 25.82 17.14
C TYR A 141 -23.44 25.20 17.18
N VAL A 142 -22.43 26.00 17.48
CA VAL A 142 -21.03 25.55 17.57
C VAL A 142 -20.83 24.76 18.85
N GLU A 143 -21.38 25.21 19.98
CA GLU A 143 -21.36 24.48 21.25
C GLU A 143 -22.10 23.13 21.14
N TRP A 144 -23.22 23.10 20.42
CA TRP A 144 -23.98 21.89 20.15
C TRP A 144 -23.16 20.89 19.31
N PHE A 145 -22.55 21.34 18.20
CA PHE A 145 -21.72 20.47 17.36
C PHE A 145 -20.47 19.98 18.10
N ALA A 146 -19.83 20.86 18.86
CA ALA A 146 -18.65 20.53 19.65
C ALA A 146 -18.93 19.50 20.75
N SER A 147 -20.13 19.52 21.33
CA SER A 147 -20.54 18.59 22.41
C SER A 147 -21.10 17.25 21.92
N PHE A 148 -21.52 17.15 20.65
CA PHE A 148 -22.03 15.93 20.05
C PHE A 148 -20.96 14.81 20.08
N PRO A 149 -21.29 13.54 20.42
CA PRO A 149 -22.61 12.96 20.67
C PRO A 149 -23.02 12.76 22.15
N LYS A 150 -22.09 12.86 23.12
CA LYS A 150 -22.33 12.49 24.54
C LYS A 150 -21.74 13.45 25.58
N ALA A 151 -21.05 14.51 25.15
CA ALA A 151 -20.46 15.47 26.07
C ALA A 151 -21.49 16.53 26.51
N PRO A 152 -21.34 17.13 27.71
CA PRO A 152 -22.21 18.23 28.14
C PRO A 152 -22.05 19.46 27.23
N ILE A 153 -23.15 20.19 27.02
CA ILE A 153 -23.17 21.43 26.23
C ILE A 153 -22.21 22.45 26.87
N GLY A 154 -21.43 23.14 26.04
CA GLY A 154 -20.34 24.03 26.50
C GLY A 154 -18.98 23.33 26.69
N SER A 155 -18.87 22.06 26.31
CA SER A 155 -17.60 21.32 26.28
C SER A 155 -17.34 20.67 24.91
N VAL A 156 -16.08 20.34 24.65
CA VAL A 156 -15.68 19.59 23.44
C VAL A 156 -15.70 18.10 23.70
N SER A 157 -16.36 17.36 22.81
CA SER A 157 -16.43 15.91 22.83
C SER A 157 -15.13 15.28 22.33
N ILE A 158 -14.89 14.06 22.78
CA ILE A 158 -13.77 13.24 22.33
C ILE A 158 -13.78 13.03 20.81
N VAL A 159 -14.95 12.89 20.18
CA VAL A 159 -15.06 12.66 18.73
C VAL A 159 -14.60 13.88 17.94
N VAL A 160 -15.05 15.08 18.35
CA VAL A 160 -14.66 16.33 17.70
C VAL A 160 -13.15 16.57 17.86
N TRP A 161 -12.61 16.27 19.05
CA TRP A 161 -11.18 16.34 19.29
C TRP A 161 -10.38 15.35 18.42
N GLN A 162 -10.84 14.10 18.29
CA GLN A 162 -10.21 13.10 17.41
C GLN A 162 -10.23 13.53 15.94
N TRP A 163 -11.34 14.09 15.47
CA TRP A 163 -11.47 14.59 14.10
C TRP A 163 -10.52 15.75 13.85
N ALA A 164 -10.41 16.68 14.80
CA ALA A 164 -9.44 17.77 14.74
C ALA A 164 -7.99 17.26 14.68
N CYS A 165 -7.63 16.29 15.54
CA CYS A 165 -6.31 15.67 15.55
C CYS A 165 -6.01 14.96 14.22
N THR A 166 -6.97 14.17 13.72
CA THR A 166 -6.82 13.42 12.46
C THR A 166 -6.66 14.37 11.27
N GLY A 167 -7.48 15.42 11.20
CA GLY A 167 -7.40 16.43 10.14
C GLY A 167 -6.04 17.15 10.17
N MET A 168 -5.62 17.61 11.35
CA MET A 168 -4.31 18.25 11.53
C MET A 168 -3.16 17.34 11.10
N LEU A 169 -3.13 16.10 11.56
CA LEU A 169 -2.09 15.13 11.19
C LEU A 169 -2.10 14.86 9.69
N THR A 170 -3.27 14.68 9.08
CA THR A 170 -3.40 14.42 7.64
C THR A 170 -2.80 15.56 6.82
N LEU A 171 -3.12 16.81 7.15
CA LEU A 171 -2.54 17.98 6.50
C LEU A 171 -1.02 18.02 6.64
N ILE A 172 -0.49 17.70 7.82
CA ILE A 172 0.97 17.64 8.05
C ILE A 172 1.61 16.57 7.16
N PHE A 173 1.07 15.35 7.14
CA PHE A 173 1.60 14.26 6.32
C PHE A 173 1.52 14.57 4.81
N GLU A 174 0.41 15.14 4.33
CA GLU A 174 0.25 15.56 2.93
C GLU A 174 1.24 16.66 2.57
N THR A 175 1.44 17.64 3.46
CA THR A 175 2.42 18.72 3.24
C THR A 175 3.85 18.16 3.19
N VAL A 176 4.21 17.28 4.12
CA VAL A 176 5.54 16.63 4.15
C VAL A 176 5.77 15.81 2.89
N THR A 177 4.79 15.00 2.47
CA THR A 177 4.90 14.18 1.25
C THR A 177 4.99 15.04 -0.01
N ALA A 178 4.26 16.16 -0.09
CA ALA A 178 4.39 17.13 -1.17
C ALA A 178 5.78 17.77 -1.22
N ILE A 179 6.33 18.19 -0.08
CA ILE A 179 7.68 18.77 0.00
C ILE A 179 8.74 17.74 -0.41
N VAL A 180 8.64 16.51 0.09
CA VAL A 180 9.57 15.42 -0.29
C VAL A 180 9.45 15.09 -1.78
N GLY A 181 8.23 15.04 -2.32
CA GLY A 181 7.98 14.84 -3.74
C GLY A 181 8.60 15.95 -4.61
N LEU A 182 8.46 17.22 -4.21
CA LEU A 182 9.09 18.35 -4.88
C LEU A 182 10.62 18.31 -4.79
N ALA A 183 11.17 17.91 -3.64
CA ALA A 183 12.62 17.75 -3.45
C ALA A 183 13.20 16.57 -4.26
N ALA A 184 12.46 15.46 -4.37
CA ALA A 184 12.85 14.34 -5.21
C ALA A 184 12.78 14.70 -6.70
N ALA A 185 11.70 15.37 -7.12
CA ALA A 185 11.53 15.85 -8.50
C ALA A 185 12.57 16.91 -8.89
N SER A 186 12.96 17.79 -7.96
CA SER A 186 14.01 18.79 -8.22
C SER A 186 15.40 18.17 -8.34
N ARG A 187 15.72 17.15 -7.51
CA ARG A 187 16.93 16.32 -7.68
C ARG A 187 16.95 15.59 -9.01
N GLN A 188 15.80 15.10 -9.47
CA GLN A 188 15.70 14.36 -10.73
C GLN A 188 15.82 15.29 -11.96
N LYS A 189 15.31 16.53 -11.87
CA LYS A 189 15.54 17.58 -12.88
C LYS A 189 17.00 18.09 -12.93
N GLN A 190 17.76 17.98 -11.84
CA GLN A 190 19.19 18.32 -11.85
C GLN A 190 20.07 17.21 -12.44
N ALA A 191 19.57 15.97 -12.58
CA ALA A 191 20.34 14.85 -13.12
C ALA A 191 20.33 14.74 -14.67
N VAL A 192 19.47 15.48 -15.39
CA VAL A 192 19.46 15.58 -16.87
C VAL A 192 18.87 16.97 -17.21
N PRO A 193 19.57 17.93 -17.89
CA PRO A 193 20.33 17.72 -19.14
C PRO A 193 21.63 18.57 -19.29
N VAL A 194 22.75 17.94 -19.69
CA VAL A 194 23.78 18.63 -20.50
C VAL A 194 24.27 17.68 -21.58
N ALA A 195 23.56 17.66 -22.71
CA ALA A 195 24.13 17.27 -23.99
C ALA A 195 23.32 17.95 -25.09
N GLY A 196 23.99 18.80 -25.89
CA GLY A 196 23.44 19.30 -27.15
C GLY A 196 23.36 20.81 -27.31
N ALA A 197 24.36 21.57 -26.85
CA ALA A 197 24.62 22.88 -27.46
C ALA A 197 25.36 22.66 -28.79
N GLY A 198 24.74 23.05 -29.92
CA GLY A 198 25.50 23.30 -31.15
C GLY A 198 24.81 22.96 -32.48
N LYS A 199 23.77 23.72 -32.87
CA LYS A 199 23.67 24.28 -34.24
C LYS A 199 22.50 25.27 -34.36
N ARG A 200 22.82 26.53 -34.64
CA ARG A 200 21.97 27.55 -35.30
C ARG A 200 22.55 27.79 -36.72
N PRO A 201 21.90 28.56 -37.60
CA PRO A 201 20.52 28.49 -38.07
C PRO A 201 20.47 28.49 -39.62
N GLY A 202 19.39 28.03 -40.23
CA GLY A 202 19.20 28.09 -41.69
C GLY A 202 17.78 28.51 -42.03
N ALA A 203 17.65 29.67 -42.67
CA ALA A 203 16.40 30.33 -43.04
C ALA A 203 15.81 29.79 -44.35
N THR A 204 14.48 29.64 -44.40
CA THR A 204 13.55 29.91 -45.52
C THR A 204 12.14 29.52 -45.03
N ALA A 205 11.27 30.47 -44.70
CA ALA A 205 10.41 31.25 -45.59
C ALA A 205 9.31 30.43 -46.29
N SER A 206 8.06 30.78 -45.95
CA SER A 206 6.85 30.72 -46.80
C SER A 206 6.26 29.34 -47.18
N SER A 207 5.08 29.04 -46.65
CA SER A 207 3.84 28.90 -47.43
C SER A 207 2.84 28.01 -46.69
N GLY A 208 1.98 28.63 -45.88
CA GLY A 208 0.71 28.03 -45.51
C GLY A 208 -0.36 28.59 -46.44
N GLU A 209 -0.96 27.76 -47.29
CA GLU A 209 -2.32 27.99 -47.78
C GLU A 209 -2.93 26.71 -48.36
N LYS A 210 -4.24 26.56 -48.11
CA LYS A 210 -5.23 25.67 -48.74
C LYS A 210 -5.36 24.24 -48.22
N LYS A 211 -6.12 24.13 -47.13
CA LYS A 211 -7.30 23.24 -47.11
C LYS A 211 -8.36 23.87 -48.01
N GLU A 212 -8.92 23.11 -48.95
CA GLU A 212 -10.36 22.89 -49.15
C GLU A 212 -10.61 22.15 -50.47
N LEU A 213 -11.53 21.17 -50.37
CA LEU A 213 -12.09 20.24 -51.36
C LEU A 213 -11.26 18.97 -51.68
#